data_AF-A0A7Y2JPH6-F1
#
_entry.id   AF-A0A7Y2JPH6-F1
#
_cell.length_a   1.000
_cell.length_b   1.000
_cell.length_c   1.000
_cell.angle_alpha   90.00
_cell.angle_beta   90.00
_cell.angle_gamma   90.00
#
_symmetry.space_group_name_H-M   'P 1'
#
loop_
_entity.id
_entity.type
_entity.pdbx_description
1 polymer ?
#
loop_
_entity_poly.entity_id
_entity_poly.type
_entity_poly.pdbx_seq_one_letter_code
_entity_poly.pdbx_strand_id
1 'polypeptide(L)'
;MIQGRPHILLRANFAKAVAVIYTAGTVAHLLRLIYRFTWQEMPYFPDGILSILGTIGVAGLVLFAREVDYRGAWERVTHWLIVAHLGVSVVVHMWILVVHSHELLAPFSFSYSYFAAVYFAFFAWRSWTMRLVPLAASGSEPE
;
A
#
# COMPACT_ATOMS: atom_id res chain seq x y z
N MET A 1 -29.20 -6.10 19.35
CA MET A 1 -28.18 -5.03 19.30
C MET A 1 -26.80 -5.63 19.05
N ILE A 2 -26.43 -5.81 17.77
CA ILE A 2 -25.07 -6.17 17.34
C ILE A 2 -24.78 -5.29 16.12
N GLN A 3 -24.61 -3.98 16.33
CA GLN A 3 -24.43 -3.01 15.23
C GLN A 3 -23.03 -2.34 15.20
N GLY A 4 -22.10 -2.73 16.08
CA GLY A 4 -20.77 -2.07 16.19
C GLY A 4 -19.57 -2.81 15.58
N ARG A 5 -19.69 -4.08 15.17
CA ARG A 5 -18.52 -4.91 14.78
C ARG A 5 -18.05 -4.84 13.31
N PRO A 6 -18.88 -4.60 12.28
CA PRO A 6 -18.40 -4.69 10.89
C PRO A 6 -17.41 -3.58 10.53
N HIS A 7 -17.56 -2.39 11.11
CA HIS A 7 -16.66 -1.26 10.84
C HIS A 7 -15.21 -1.50 11.30
N ILE A 8 -14.99 -2.17 12.44
CA ILE A 8 -13.65 -2.44 12.99
C ILE A 8 -12.86 -3.40 12.10
N LEU A 9 -13.52 -4.47 11.65
CA LEU A 9 -12.90 -5.47 10.79
C LEU A 9 -12.52 -4.85 9.44
N LEU A 10 -13.41 -4.05 8.85
CA LEU A 10 -13.11 -3.29 7.63
C LEU A 10 -11.87 -2.40 7.82
N ARG A 11 -11.81 -1.60 8.89
CA ARG A 11 -10.69 -0.68 9.18
C ARG A 11 -9.33 -1.37 9.25
N ALA A 12 -9.23 -2.45 10.03
CA ALA A 12 -7.97 -3.20 10.18
C ALA A 12 -7.56 -3.93 8.90
N ASN A 13 -8.51 -4.23 8.01
CA ASN A 13 -8.25 -4.97 6.79
C ASN A 13 -7.59 -4.12 5.70
N PHE A 14 -7.80 -2.80 5.66
CA PHE A 14 -7.16 -1.93 4.66
C PHE A 14 -5.66 -1.77 4.90
N ALA A 15 -5.23 -1.51 6.14
CA ALA A 15 -3.81 -1.42 6.49
C ALA A 15 -3.09 -2.74 6.19
N LYS A 16 -3.75 -3.87 6.45
CA LYS A 16 -3.23 -5.21 6.11
C LYS A 16 -3.13 -5.43 4.60
N ALA A 17 -4.13 -5.01 3.81
CA ALA A 17 -4.06 -5.09 2.35
C ALA A 17 -2.85 -4.33 1.81
N VAL A 18 -2.64 -3.10 2.28
CA VAL A 18 -1.46 -2.28 1.92
C VAL A 18 -0.16 -2.96 2.36
N ALA A 19 -0.14 -3.52 3.58
CA ALA A 19 1.03 -4.23 4.09
C ALA A 19 1.39 -5.45 3.22
N VAL A 20 0.39 -6.23 2.80
CA VAL A 20 0.57 -7.38 1.91
C VAL A 20 1.12 -6.95 0.54
N ILE A 21 0.60 -5.86 -0.04
CA ILE A 21 1.10 -5.33 -1.32
C ILE A 21 2.58 -4.96 -1.21
N TYR A 22 2.97 -4.21 -0.18
CA TYR A 22 4.37 -3.82 0.00
C TYR A 22 5.29 -4.99 0.34
N THR A 23 4.80 -5.99 1.10
CA THR A 23 5.55 -7.23 1.32
C THR A 23 5.76 -7.97 0.00
N ALA A 24 4.73 -8.13 -0.83
CA ALA A 24 4.84 -8.76 -2.14
C ALA A 24 5.77 -7.99 -3.07
N GLY A 25 5.68 -6.66 -3.09
CA GLY A 25 6.60 -5.82 -3.84
C GLY A 25 8.05 -5.99 -3.39
N THR A 26 8.29 -6.04 -2.07
CA THR A 26 9.64 -6.27 -1.51
C THR A 26 10.20 -7.58 -2.06
N VAL A 27 9.39 -8.65 -2.00
CA VAL A 27 9.75 -9.96 -2.55
C VAL A 27 10.01 -9.87 -4.06
N ALA A 28 9.15 -9.21 -4.83
CA ALA A 28 9.30 -9.06 -6.27
C ALA A 28 10.62 -8.35 -6.64
N HIS A 29 10.99 -7.28 -5.92
CA HIS A 29 12.27 -6.59 -6.15
C HIS A 29 13.47 -7.45 -5.76
N LEU A 30 13.40 -8.21 -4.66
CA LEU A 30 14.46 -9.16 -4.30
C LEU A 30 14.61 -10.27 -5.33
N LEU A 31 13.51 -10.84 -5.81
CA LEU A 31 13.52 -11.83 -6.90
C LEU A 31 14.15 -11.23 -8.17
N ARG A 32 13.81 -9.99 -8.53
CA ARG A 32 14.46 -9.29 -9.65
C ARG A 32 15.96 -9.19 -9.46
N LEU A 33 16.43 -8.85 -8.26
CA LEU A 33 17.87 -8.75 -7.97
C LEU A 33 18.58 -10.11 -8.06
N ILE A 34 17.92 -11.20 -7.63
CA ILE A 34 18.47 -12.56 -7.64
C ILE A 34 18.48 -13.14 -9.06
N TYR A 35 17.34 -13.09 -9.76
CA TYR A 35 17.15 -13.75 -11.06
C TYR A 35 17.44 -12.84 -12.25
N ARG A 36 17.70 -11.56 -12.03
CA ARG A 36 18.09 -10.56 -13.04
C ARG A 36 17.12 -10.40 -14.23
N PHE A 37 15.83 -10.66 -14.02
CA PHE A 37 14.81 -10.46 -15.05
C PHE A 37 14.44 -8.98 -15.24
N THR A 38 13.83 -8.67 -16.39
CA THR A 38 13.33 -7.33 -16.71
C THR A 38 11.83 -7.23 -16.42
N TRP A 39 11.33 -6.07 -15.99
CA TRP A 39 9.90 -5.91 -15.67
C TRP A 39 9.00 -6.12 -16.88
N GLN A 40 9.54 -5.96 -18.08
CA GLN A 40 8.86 -6.21 -19.36
C GLN A 40 8.50 -7.68 -19.58
N GLU A 41 9.16 -8.61 -18.89
CA GLU A 41 8.89 -10.05 -18.96
C GLU A 41 7.87 -10.51 -17.91
N MET A 42 7.41 -9.60 -17.04
CA MET A 42 6.48 -9.94 -15.97
C MET A 42 5.08 -10.23 -16.55
N PRO A 43 4.40 -11.30 -16.11
CA PRO A 43 3.00 -11.50 -16.49
C PRO A 43 2.13 -10.35 -15.97
N TYR A 44 1.01 -10.05 -16.63
CA TYR A 44 0.07 -8.97 -16.23
C TYR A 44 -0.76 -9.28 -14.97
N PHE A 45 -0.73 -10.52 -14.50
CA PHE A 45 -1.55 -10.97 -13.36
C PHE A 45 -1.26 -10.18 -12.05
N PRO A 46 0.00 -9.94 -11.66
CA PRO A 46 0.33 -9.12 -10.49
C PRO A 46 -0.11 -7.65 -10.63
N ASP A 47 -0.07 -7.07 -11.84
CA ASP A 47 -0.59 -5.72 -12.11
C ASP A 47 -2.09 -5.65 -11.78
N GLY A 48 -2.86 -6.70 -12.14
CA GLY A 48 -4.28 -6.83 -11.83
C GLY A 48 -4.57 -6.92 -10.32
N ILE A 49 -3.83 -7.78 -9.62
CA ILE A 49 -3.94 -7.89 -8.15
C ILE A 49 -3.63 -6.56 -7.48
N LEU A 50 -2.53 -5.91 -7.88
CA LEU A 50 -2.11 -4.63 -7.32
C LEU A 50 -3.16 -3.55 -7.59
N SER A 51 -3.72 -3.50 -8.80
CA SER A 51 -4.74 -2.51 -9.16
C SER A 51 -6.00 -2.64 -8.28
N ILE A 52 -6.47 -3.86 -8.00
CA ILE A 52 -7.65 -4.10 -7.16
C ILE A 52 -7.33 -3.83 -5.68
N LEU A 53 -6.34 -4.54 -5.12
CA LEU A 53 -6.03 -4.44 -3.70
C LEU A 53 -5.46 -3.07 -3.34
N GLY A 54 -4.68 -2.47 -4.25
CA GLY A 54 -4.10 -1.15 -4.07
C GLY A 54 -5.16 -0.06 -4.05
N THR A 55 -6.17 -0.12 -4.94
CA THR A 55 -7.31 0.82 -4.90
C THR A 55 -8.04 0.74 -3.56
N ILE A 56 -8.35 -0.47 -3.10
CA ILE A 56 -8.99 -0.73 -1.81
C ILE A 56 -8.13 -0.18 -0.67
N GLY A 57 -6.82 -0.44 -0.70
CA GLY A 57 -5.85 0.02 0.28
C GLY A 57 -5.76 1.56 0.35
N VAL A 58 -5.59 2.23 -0.78
CA VAL A 58 -5.51 3.70 -0.87
C VAL A 58 -6.81 4.34 -0.38
N ALA A 59 -7.96 3.87 -0.87
CA ALA A 59 -9.26 4.40 -0.45
C ALA A 59 -9.44 4.25 1.06
N GLY A 60 -9.11 3.08 1.62
CA GLY A 60 -9.17 2.84 3.06
C GLY A 60 -8.25 3.77 3.86
N LEU A 61 -6.99 3.92 3.44
CA LEU A 61 -6.03 4.79 4.12
C LEU A 61 -6.42 6.27 4.09
N VAL A 62 -7.14 6.71 3.06
CA VAL A 62 -7.65 8.09 2.94
C VAL A 62 -8.91 8.27 3.79
N LEU A 63 -9.92 7.40 3.62
CA LEU A 63 -11.21 7.51 4.30
C LEU A 63 -11.07 7.40 5.82
N PHE A 64 -10.17 6.54 6.29
CA PHE A 64 -9.94 6.31 7.73
C PHE A 64 -8.69 7.03 8.26
N ALA A 65 -8.15 8.02 7.54
CA ALA A 65 -6.93 8.74 7.98
C ALA A 65 -7.07 9.41 9.36
N ARG A 66 -8.27 9.92 9.68
CA ARG A 66 -8.56 10.53 10.99
C ARG A 66 -8.59 9.53 12.15
N GLU A 67 -8.70 8.24 11.84
CA GLU A 67 -8.78 7.16 12.83
C GLU A 67 -7.40 6.52 13.10
N VAL A 68 -6.35 6.95 12.40
CA VAL A 68 -4.99 6.47 12.62
C VAL A 68 -4.39 7.20 13.84
N ASP A 69 -3.91 6.42 14.80
CA ASP A 69 -3.19 6.94 15.97
C ASP A 69 -1.74 7.26 15.58
N TYR A 70 -1.49 8.52 15.23
CA TYR A 70 -0.16 9.00 14.85
C TYR A 70 0.65 9.39 16.10
N ARG A 71 1.72 8.65 16.41
CA ARG A 71 2.60 8.96 17.55
C ARG A 71 3.53 10.16 17.34
N GLY A 72 3.46 10.80 16.18
CA GLY A 72 4.28 11.95 15.83
C GLY A 72 4.16 12.35 14.35
N ALA A 73 4.78 13.48 14.00
CA ALA A 73 4.72 14.04 12.64
C ALA A 73 5.29 13.08 11.59
N TRP A 74 6.35 12.32 11.92
CA TRP A 74 6.96 11.38 10.99
C TRP A 74 6.00 10.28 10.55
N GLU A 75 5.14 9.77 11.45
CA GLU A 75 4.17 8.72 11.10
C GLU A 75 3.09 9.25 10.16
N ARG A 76 2.67 10.51 10.38
CA ARG A 76 1.71 11.19 9.51
C ARG A 76 2.31 11.41 8.12
N VAL A 77 3.57 11.85 8.05
CA VAL A 77 4.28 12.01 6.78
C VAL A 77 4.40 10.67 6.06
N THR A 78 4.88 9.62 6.74
CA THR A 78 5.00 8.28 6.14
C THR A 78 3.67 7.73 5.64
N HIS A 79 2.57 7.96 6.38
CA HIS A 79 1.23 7.58 5.93
C HIS A 79 0.86 8.23 4.59
N TRP A 80 1.06 9.54 4.47
CA TRP A 80 0.75 10.24 3.21
C TRP A 80 1.72 9.89 2.08
N LEU A 81 2.98 9.58 2.39
CA LEU A 81 3.91 9.02 1.41
C LEU A 81 3.44 7.66 0.90
N ILE A 82 2.94 6.80 1.79
CA ILE A 82 2.36 5.50 1.42
C ILE A 82 1.14 5.70 0.52
N VAL A 83 0.23 6.62 0.87
CA VAL A 83 -0.97 6.93 0.08
C VAL A 83 -0.59 7.44 -1.30
N ALA A 84 0.32 8.42 -1.38
CA ALA A 84 0.76 8.99 -2.65
C ALA A 84 1.47 7.95 -3.52
N HIS A 85 2.42 7.21 -2.94
CA HIS A 85 3.17 6.18 -3.66
C HIS A 85 2.26 5.07 -4.18
N LEU A 86 1.40 4.50 -3.31
CA LEU A 86 0.49 3.43 -3.72
C LEU A 86 -0.56 3.95 -4.71
N GLY A 87 -1.07 5.17 -4.53
CA GLY A 87 -2.01 5.78 -5.47
C GLY A 87 -1.43 5.94 -6.87
N VAL A 88 -0.22 6.50 -6.98
CA VAL A 88 0.49 6.61 -8.27
C VAL A 88 0.79 5.23 -8.85
N SER A 89 1.24 4.28 -8.02
CA SER A 89 1.51 2.90 -8.45
C SER A 89 0.25 2.25 -9.02
N VAL A 90 -0.90 2.35 -8.35
CA VAL A 90 -2.18 1.83 -8.86
C VAL A 90 -2.52 2.43 -10.22
N VAL A 91 -2.37 3.74 -10.41
CA VAL A 91 -2.63 4.39 -11.70
C VAL A 91 -1.70 3.85 -12.79
N VAL A 92 -0.41 3.68 -12.48
CA VAL A 92 0.57 3.10 -13.40
C VAL A 92 0.21 1.66 -13.79
N HIS A 93 -0.14 0.81 -12.82
CA HIS A 93 -0.49 -0.58 -13.09
C HIS A 93 -1.82 -0.71 -13.85
N MET A 94 -2.81 0.16 -13.57
CA MET A 94 -4.03 0.24 -14.37
C MET A 94 -3.73 0.66 -15.81
N TRP A 95 -2.84 1.64 -16.02
CA TRP A 95 -2.41 2.04 -17.35
C TRP A 95 -1.76 0.89 -18.11
N ILE A 96 -0.83 0.16 -17.47
CA ILE A 96 -0.17 -1.03 -18.03
C ILE A 96 -1.19 -2.07 -18.49
N LEU A 97 -2.23 -2.31 -17.69
CA LEU A 97 -3.29 -3.26 -18.04
C LEU A 97 -4.15 -2.78 -19.21
N VAL A 98 -4.49 -1.49 -19.26
CA VAL A 98 -5.32 -0.89 -20.32
C VAL A 98 -4.57 -0.86 -21.66
N VAL A 99 -3.32 -0.44 -21.65
CA VAL A 99 -2.48 -0.34 -22.86
C VAL A 99 -1.82 -1.67 -23.22
N HIS A 100 -1.84 -2.63 -22.28
CA HIS A 100 -1.20 -3.93 -22.42
C HIS A 100 0.31 -3.80 -22.75
N SER A 101 0.99 -2.94 -21.99
CA SER A 101 2.42 -2.65 -22.16
C SER A 101 3.10 -2.23 -20.86
N HIS A 102 4.26 -2.85 -20.56
CA HIS A 102 5.14 -2.47 -19.45
C HIS A 102 6.20 -1.42 -19.84
N GLU A 103 6.12 -0.79 -21.01
CA GLU A 103 7.10 0.23 -21.44
C GLU A 103 7.20 1.40 -20.46
N LEU A 104 6.11 1.73 -19.77
CA LEU A 104 6.11 2.77 -18.74
C LEU A 104 7.01 2.42 -17.54
N LEU A 105 7.38 1.14 -17.38
CA LEU A 105 8.33 0.68 -16.38
C LEU A 105 9.80 0.73 -16.85
N ALA A 106 10.04 0.95 -18.15
CA ALA A 106 11.40 0.94 -18.72
C ALA A 106 12.37 1.96 -18.07
N PRO A 107 11.94 3.17 -17.64
CA PRO A 107 12.81 4.09 -16.92
C PRO A 107 13.31 3.57 -15.56
N PHE A 108 12.61 2.59 -14.96
CA PHE A 108 13.03 1.98 -13.70
C PHE A 108 14.13 0.94 -13.94
N SER A 109 15.35 1.46 -14.04
CA SER A 109 16.57 0.68 -14.19
C SER A 109 16.70 -0.45 -13.16
N PHE A 110 17.56 -1.41 -13.44
CA PHE A 110 17.84 -2.51 -12.50
C PHE A 110 18.26 -1.99 -11.11
N SER A 111 19.04 -0.89 -11.07
CA SER A 111 19.52 -0.30 -9.82
C SER A 111 18.40 0.26 -8.93
N TYR A 112 17.27 0.65 -9.52
CA TYR A 112 16.08 1.06 -8.76
C TYR A 112 15.59 -0.06 -7.81
N SER A 113 15.75 -1.34 -8.15
CA SER A 113 15.33 -2.45 -7.29
C SER A 113 16.04 -2.49 -5.93
N TYR A 114 17.29 -2.02 -5.83
CA TYR A 114 17.99 -1.95 -4.54
C TYR A 114 17.29 -0.99 -3.59
N PHE A 115 16.95 0.20 -4.10
CA PHE A 115 16.23 1.21 -3.33
C PHE A 115 14.79 0.76 -3.04
N ALA A 116 14.11 0.23 -4.05
CA ALA A 116 12.72 -0.22 -3.97
C ALA A 116 12.49 -1.32 -2.93
N ALA A 117 13.37 -2.33 -2.88
CA ALA A 117 13.27 -3.37 -1.86
C ALA A 117 13.31 -2.79 -0.43
N VAL A 118 14.19 -1.82 -0.17
CA VAL A 118 14.35 -1.22 1.16
C VAL A 118 13.13 -0.39 1.55
N TYR A 119 12.69 0.54 0.69
CA TYR A 119 11.58 1.41 1.07
C TYR A 119 10.23 0.68 1.03
N PHE A 120 10.05 -0.35 0.20
CA PHE A 120 8.88 -1.24 0.27
C PHE A 120 8.86 -2.02 1.58
N ALA A 121 10.00 -2.55 2.03
CA ALA A 121 10.08 -3.23 3.32
C ALA A 121 9.70 -2.28 4.47
N PHE A 122 10.17 -1.03 4.41
CA PHE A 122 9.82 0.01 5.38
C PHE A 122 8.31 0.33 5.36
N PHE A 123 7.71 0.52 4.19
CA PHE A 123 6.27 0.77 4.06
C PHE A 123 5.42 -0.43 4.48
N ALA A 124 5.86 -1.66 4.19
CA ALA A 124 5.24 -2.88 4.66
C ALA A 124 5.24 -2.92 6.20
N TRP A 125 6.41 -2.77 6.82
CA TRP A 125 6.56 -2.73 8.27
C TRP A 125 5.64 -1.67 8.90
N ARG A 126 5.65 -0.44 8.38
CA ARG A 126 4.81 0.63 8.91
C ARG A 126 3.31 0.32 8.78
N SER A 127 2.90 -0.32 7.70
CA SER A 127 1.51 -0.71 7.47
C SER A 127 1.09 -1.85 8.40
N TRP A 128 1.98 -2.81 8.67
CA TRP A 128 1.75 -3.89 9.64
C TRP A 128 1.62 -3.38 11.08
N THR A 129 2.38 -2.34 11.45
CA THR A 129 2.39 -1.79 12.83
C THR A 129 1.47 -0.59 13.01
N MET A 130 0.58 -0.31 12.06
CA MET A 130 -0.34 0.82 12.15
C MET A 130 -1.35 0.62 13.28
N ARG A 131 -1.47 1.63 14.14
CA ARG A 131 -2.44 1.66 15.24
C ARG A 131 -3.66 2.47 14.84
N LEU A 132 -4.81 1.98 15.24
CA LEU A 132 -6.10 2.67 15.07
C LEU A 132 -6.57 3.17 16.43
N VAL A 133 -7.16 4.36 16.46
CA VAL A 133 -7.76 4.92 17.67
C VAL A 133 -8.89 3.99 18.15
N PRO A 134 -8.93 3.60 19.43
CA PRO A 134 -10.03 2.81 19.98
C PRO A 134 -11.36 3.55 19.85
N LEU A 135 -12.40 2.88 19.34
CA LEU A 135 -13.75 3.46 19.16
C LEU A 135 -14.33 4.12 20.42
N ALA A 136 -13.98 3.61 21.61
CA ALA A 136 -14.44 4.14 22.89
C ALA A 136 -14.01 5.60 23.15
N ALA A 137 -12.91 6.05 22.53
CA ALA A 137 -12.42 7.43 22.66
C ALA A 137 -13.05 8.40 21.66
N SER A 138 -13.85 7.91 20.70
CA SER A 138 -14.49 8.75 19.67
C SER A 138 -15.89 9.27 20.05
N GLY A 139 -16.39 8.90 21.24
CA GLY A 139 -17.75 9.17 21.70
C GLY A 139 -17.88 10.06 22.94
N SER A 140 -16.82 10.75 23.39
CA SER A 140 -16.99 11.82 24.38
C SER A 140 -17.55 13.06 23.67
N GLU A 141 -18.79 13.38 24.02
CA GLU A 141 -19.64 14.44 23.46
C GLU A 141 -18.97 15.83 23.45
N PRO A 142 -19.32 16.70 22.50
CA PRO A 142 -19.00 18.12 22.61
C PRO A 142 -19.80 18.72 23.79
N GLU A 143 -19.09 19.30 24.75
CA GLU A 143 -19.65 20.31 25.68
C GLU A 143 -20.00 21.61 24.93
#